data_AF-A0A485D7B7-F1
#
_entry.id   AF-A0A485D7B7-F1
#
_cell.length_a   1.000
_cell.length_b   1.000
_cell.length_c   1.000
_cell.angle_alpha   90.00
_cell.angle_beta   90.00
_cell.angle_gamma   90.00
#
_symmetry.space_group_name_H-M   'P 1'
#
loop_
_entity.id
_entity.type
_entity.pdbx_description
1 polymer ?
#
loop_
_entity_poly.entity_id
_entity_poly.type
_entity_poly.pdbx_seq_one_letter_code
_entity_poly.pdbx_strand_id
1 'polypeptide(L)'
;MVLATAATNPASATDKAVRYFQQQGKKVLQIADYPGLLVWRTLAMLINEALDAVQKGVASPEDIDTAMRLGVNYPHGPLAWGESVGWQRVLRMLENLQQHYGEERYRPGSLLRQKALVEQRNEQ
;
A
#
# COMPACT_ATOMS: atom_id res chain seq x y z
N MET A 1 9.76 -2.82 10.97
CA MET A 1 9.22 -1.52 10.51
C MET A 1 10.29 -0.85 9.68
N VAL A 2 9.90 -0.23 8.57
CA VAL A 2 10.82 0.48 7.68
C VAL A 2 10.69 1.99 7.93
N LEU A 3 11.83 2.68 7.98
CA LEU A 3 11.90 4.14 8.11
C LEU A 3 12.86 4.69 7.07
N ALA A 4 12.57 5.88 6.56
CA ALA A 4 13.47 6.65 5.72
C ALA A 4 13.84 7.97 6.40
N THR A 5 14.96 8.54 5.99
CA THR A 5 15.47 9.80 6.52
C THR A 5 15.54 10.83 5.41
N ALA A 6 14.82 11.94 5.59
CA ALA A 6 14.95 13.09 4.71
C ALA A 6 16.39 13.63 4.76
N ALA A 7 16.93 14.02 3.60
CA ALA A 7 18.30 14.53 3.49
C ALA A 7 18.58 15.78 4.36
N THR A 8 17.53 16.53 4.69
CA THR A 8 17.59 17.75 5.52
C THR A 8 17.56 17.47 7.03
N ASN A 9 17.30 16.23 7.46
CA ASN A 9 17.22 15.92 8.89
C ASN A 9 18.59 15.70 9.52
N PRO A 10 18.89 16.33 10.67
CA PRO A 10 20.09 15.99 11.42
C PRO A 10 20.01 14.54 11.94
N ALA A 11 21.15 13.87 12.02
CA ALA A 11 21.23 12.48 12.50
C ALA A 11 20.53 12.29 13.87
N SER A 12 20.68 13.27 14.76
CA SER A 12 20.07 13.25 16.10
C SER A 12 18.53 13.21 16.08
N ALA A 13 17.87 13.75 15.04
CA ALA A 13 16.43 13.67 14.89
C ALA A 13 15.99 12.26 14.46
N THR A 14 16.73 11.67 13.52
CA THR A 14 16.51 10.28 13.08
C THR A 14 16.70 9.31 14.24
N ASP A 15 17.75 9.48 15.03
CA ASP A 15 18.04 8.62 16.19
C ASP A 15 16.91 8.63 17.23
N LYS A 16 16.30 9.79 17.47
CA LYS A 16 15.12 9.90 18.35
C LYS A 16 13.95 9.05 17.85
N ALA A 17 13.65 9.13 16.55
CA ALA A 17 12.60 8.34 15.94
C ALA A 17 12.91 6.83 16.01
N VAL A 18 14.15 6.43 15.68
CA VAL A 18 14.58 5.03 15.76
C VAL A 18 14.43 4.48 17.18
N ARG A 19 14.91 5.21 18.18
CA ARG A 19 14.81 4.80 19.60
C ARG A 19 13.36 4.66 20.06
N TYR A 20 12.50 5.60 19.69
CA TYR A 20 11.08 5.56 20.03
C TYR A 20 10.42 4.25 19.55
N PHE A 21 10.67 3.82 18.32
CA PHE A 21 10.09 2.58 17.81
C PHE A 21 10.75 1.32 18.37
N GLN A 22 12.06 1.36 18.64
CA GLN A 22 12.77 0.24 19.30
C GLN A 22 12.24 0.00 20.72
N GLN A 23 11.90 1.05 21.47
CA GLN A 23 11.28 0.94 22.80
C GLN A 23 9.92 0.22 22.78
N GLN A 24 9.24 0.19 21.62
CA GLN A 24 8.00 -0.58 21.42
C GLN A 24 8.27 -2.02 20.90
N GLY A 25 9.52 -2.49 20.99
CA GLY A 25 9.92 -3.81 20.51
C GLY A 25 9.93 -3.94 18.98
N LYS A 26 9.88 -2.84 18.22
CA LYS A 26 9.91 -2.89 16.75
C LYS A 26 11.36 -2.94 16.27
N LYS A 27 11.68 -3.95 15.45
CA LYS A 27 12.91 -3.93 14.63
C LYS A 27 12.79 -2.83 13.57
N VAL A 28 13.66 -1.83 13.63
CA VAL A 28 13.70 -0.70 12.69
C VAL A 28 14.74 -0.96 11.61
N LEU A 29 14.34 -0.84 10.35
CA LEU A 29 15.22 -0.92 9.18
C LEU A 29 15.22 0.45 8.51
N GLN A 30 16.37 1.10 8.48
CA GLN A 30 16.54 2.38 7.79
C GLN A 30 16.89 2.13 6.32
N ILE A 31 16.17 2.79 5.41
CA ILE A 31 16.41 2.71 3.97
C ILE A 31 16.52 4.11 3.37
N ALA A 32 16.89 4.18 2.09
CA ALA A 32 16.86 5.43 1.33
C ALA A 32 15.44 6.03 1.31
N ASP A 33 15.37 7.36 1.25
CA ASP A 33 14.11 8.08 1.08
C ASP A 33 13.55 7.86 -0.33
N TYR A 34 12.72 6.83 -0.42
CA TYR A 34 12.21 6.32 -1.68
C TYR A 34 10.66 6.39 -1.67
N PRO A 35 10.04 6.94 -2.73
CA PRO A 35 8.59 7.12 -2.80
C PRO A 35 7.82 5.84 -2.47
N GLY A 36 6.97 5.92 -1.44
CA GLY A 36 6.14 4.80 -1.00
C GLY A 36 6.84 3.73 -0.17
N LEU A 37 8.14 3.90 0.10
CA LEU A 37 8.99 2.92 0.75
C LEU A 37 8.85 1.54 0.08
N LEU A 38 9.03 0.47 0.85
CA LEU A 38 8.94 -0.91 0.34
C LEU A 38 7.52 -1.46 0.53
N VAL A 39 7.07 -1.55 1.78
CA VAL A 39 5.84 -2.29 2.13
C VAL A 39 4.60 -1.68 1.50
N TRP A 40 4.39 -0.37 1.64
CA TRP A 40 3.19 0.30 1.13
C TRP A 40 3.15 0.34 -0.40
N ARG A 41 4.29 0.57 -1.06
CA ARG A 41 4.37 0.52 -2.53
C ARG A 41 4.02 -0.86 -3.07
N THR A 42 4.57 -1.93 -2.50
CA THR A 42 4.28 -3.30 -2.93
C THR A 42 2.82 -3.67 -2.67
N LEU A 43 2.30 -3.36 -1.47
CA LEU A 43 0.92 -3.67 -1.10
C LEU A 43 -0.09 -2.93 -1.98
N ALA A 44 0.10 -1.64 -2.22
CA ALA A 44 -0.81 -0.85 -3.06
C ALA A 44 -0.85 -1.35 -4.51
N MET A 45 0.30 -1.71 -5.08
CA MET A 45 0.37 -2.28 -6.43
C MET A 45 -0.30 -3.66 -6.50
N LEU A 46 -0.10 -4.51 -5.51
CA LEU A 46 -0.74 -5.82 -5.42
C LEU A 46 -2.27 -5.69 -5.36
N ILE A 47 -2.78 -4.77 -4.53
CA ILE A 47 -4.22 -4.50 -4.41
C ILE A 47 -4.78 -3.98 -5.73
N ASN A 48 -4.06 -3.06 -6.40
CA ASN A 48 -4.48 -2.52 -7.69
C ASN A 48 -4.60 -3.59 -8.76
N GLU A 49 -3.63 -4.51 -8.82
CA GLU A 49 -3.64 -5.63 -9.77
C GLU A 49 -4.81 -6.59 -9.50
N ALA A 50 -5.07 -6.90 -8.23
CA ALA A 50 -6.22 -7.74 -7.85
C ALA A 50 -7.56 -7.09 -8.26
N LEU A 51 -7.70 -5.77 -8.07
CA LEU A 51 -8.89 -5.04 -8.50
C LEU A 51 -9.03 -4.99 -10.02
N ASP A 52 -7.93 -4.92 -10.76
CA ASP A 52 -7.94 -4.98 -12.22
C ASP A 52 -8.38 -6.37 -12.72
N ALA A 53 -7.92 -7.45 -12.08
CA ALA A 53 -8.38 -8.81 -12.36
C ALA A 53 -9.88 -8.99 -12.11
N VAL A 54 -10.40 -8.43 -11.00
CA VAL A 54 -11.86 -8.37 -10.74
C VAL A 54 -12.57 -7.58 -11.84
N GLN A 55 -12.07 -6.38 -12.15
CA GLN A 55 -12.71 -5.48 -13.12
C GLN A 55 -12.81 -6.10 -14.52
N LYS A 56 -11.82 -6.91 -14.91
CA LYS A 56 -11.79 -7.63 -16.20
C LYS A 56 -12.55 -8.96 -16.18
N GLY A 57 -13.12 -9.35 -15.04
CA GLY A 57 -13.88 -10.61 -14.90
C GLY A 57 -13.02 -11.86 -14.99
N VAL A 58 -11.73 -11.78 -14.60
CA VAL A 58 -10.80 -12.92 -14.63
C VAL A 58 -11.23 -13.99 -13.61
N ALA A 59 -11.66 -13.57 -12.43
CA ALA A 59 -12.15 -14.42 -11.35
C ALA A 59 -13.02 -13.60 -10.40
N SER A 60 -13.75 -14.28 -9.51
CA SER A 60 -14.49 -13.61 -8.43
C SER A 60 -13.54 -12.98 -7.41
N PRO A 61 -13.96 -11.92 -6.69
CA PRO A 61 -13.19 -11.36 -5.57
C PRO A 61 -12.74 -12.42 -4.56
N GLU A 62 -13.64 -13.34 -4.20
CA GLU A 62 -13.41 -14.39 -3.21
C GLU A 62 -12.38 -15.42 -3.70
N ASP A 63 -12.43 -15.78 -4.98
CA ASP A 63 -11.47 -16.70 -5.59
C ASP A 63 -10.09 -16.07 -5.70
N ILE A 64 -9.99 -14.78 -6.03
CA ILE A 64 -8.70 -14.06 -6.06
C ILE A 64 -8.05 -14.07 -4.68
N ASP A 65 -8.81 -13.72 -3.64
CA ASP A 65 -8.30 -13.73 -2.27
C ASP A 65 -7.94 -15.14 -1.79
N THR A 66 -8.69 -16.15 -2.19
CA THR A 66 -8.40 -17.55 -1.87
C THR A 66 -7.16 -18.05 -2.60
N ALA A 67 -7.02 -17.73 -3.89
CA ALA A 67 -5.85 -18.10 -4.69
C ALA A 67 -4.58 -17.48 -4.13
N MET A 68 -4.60 -16.21 -3.71
CA MET A 68 -3.40 -15.56 -3.16
C MET A 68 -3.02 -16.11 -1.78
N ARG A 69 -3.99 -16.51 -0.96
CA ARG A 69 -3.73 -17.16 0.33
C ARG A 69 -3.20 -18.58 0.17
N LEU A 70 -3.84 -19.40 -0.66
CA LEU A 70 -3.49 -20.83 -0.79
C LEU A 70 -2.35 -21.08 -1.78
N GLY A 71 -2.26 -20.29 -2.84
CA GLY A 71 -1.28 -20.47 -3.92
C GLY A 71 0.10 -19.89 -3.60
N VAL A 72 0.16 -18.70 -2.97
CA VAL A 72 1.43 -18.01 -2.65
C VAL A 72 1.59 -17.69 -1.16
N ASN A 73 0.74 -18.28 -0.32
CA ASN A 73 0.83 -18.19 1.14
C ASN A 73 0.80 -16.76 1.70
N TYR A 74 0.04 -15.86 1.06
CA TYR A 74 -0.23 -14.57 1.66
C TYR A 74 -1.12 -14.74 2.89
N PRO A 75 -0.87 -14.00 3.98
CA PRO A 75 -1.66 -14.18 5.21
C PRO A 75 -3.10 -13.68 5.06
N HIS A 76 -3.35 -12.77 4.13
CA HIS A 76 -4.68 -12.33 3.72
C HIS A 76 -4.72 -12.17 2.20
N GLY A 77 -5.91 -12.22 1.63
CA GLY A 77 -6.09 -11.90 0.22
C GLY A 77 -5.89 -10.40 -0.06
N PRO A 78 -5.47 -10.02 -1.27
CA PRO A 78 -5.26 -8.63 -1.64
C PRO A 78 -6.50 -7.74 -1.50
N LEU A 79 -7.69 -8.24 -1.79
CA LEU A 79 -8.92 -7.46 -1.68
C LEU A 79 -9.29 -7.24 -0.21
N ALA A 80 -9.25 -8.29 0.61
CA ALA A 80 -9.38 -8.18 2.06
C ALA A 80 -8.35 -7.23 2.69
N TRP A 81 -7.11 -7.22 2.18
CA TRP A 81 -6.12 -6.23 2.59
C TRP A 81 -6.56 -4.81 2.25
N GLY A 82 -7.02 -4.58 1.02
CA GLY A 82 -7.54 -3.28 0.59
C GLY A 82 -8.66 -2.75 1.48
N GLU A 83 -9.60 -3.61 1.88
CA GLU A 83 -10.66 -3.26 2.84
C GLU A 83 -10.11 -2.93 4.22
N SER A 84 -9.15 -3.71 4.71
CA SER A 84 -8.58 -3.50 6.05
C SER A 84 -7.74 -2.22 6.17
N VAL A 85 -7.05 -1.82 5.09
CA VAL A 85 -6.18 -0.64 5.10
C VAL A 85 -6.89 0.63 4.63
N GLY A 86 -8.01 0.49 3.92
CA GLY A 86 -8.82 1.57 3.36
C GLY A 86 -8.48 1.90 1.91
N TRP A 87 -9.51 1.95 1.06
CA TRP A 87 -9.39 2.14 -0.39
C TRP A 87 -8.85 3.52 -0.76
N GLN A 88 -9.26 4.57 -0.03
CA GLN A 88 -8.75 5.92 -0.22
C GLN A 88 -7.25 6.01 0.05
N ARG A 89 -6.73 5.26 1.03
CA ARG A 89 -5.29 5.26 1.34
C ARG A 89 -4.51 4.62 0.21
N VAL A 90 -5.00 3.50 -0.33
CA VAL A 90 -4.41 2.83 -1.50
C VAL A 90 -4.46 3.74 -2.73
N LEU A 91 -5.59 4.40 -2.99
CA LEU A 91 -5.72 5.33 -4.10
C LEU A 91 -4.71 6.48 -4.00
N ARG A 92 -4.69 7.20 -2.87
CA ARG A 92 -3.74 8.32 -2.66
C ARG A 92 -2.29 7.88 -2.79
N MET A 93 -1.96 6.69 -2.30
CA MET A 93 -0.63 6.11 -2.41
C MET A 93 -0.21 5.95 -3.87
N LEU A 94 -1.07 5.35 -4.71
CA LEU A 94 -0.79 5.15 -6.14
C LEU A 94 -0.80 6.47 -6.93
N GLU A 95 -1.68 7.41 -6.61
CA GLU A 95 -1.68 8.74 -7.23
C GLU A 95 -0.39 9.50 -6.94
N ASN A 96 0.11 9.46 -5.70
CA ASN A 96 1.39 10.07 -5.34
C ASN A 96 2.56 9.41 -6.09
N LEU A 97 2.55 8.08 -6.23
CA LEU A 97 3.57 7.36 -7.01
C LEU A 97 3.48 7.71 -8.50
N GLN A 98 2.28 7.73 -9.08
CA GLN A 98 2.06 8.09 -10.47
C GLN A 98 2.51 9.53 -10.74
N GLN A 99 2.19 10.47 -9.85
CA GLN A 99 2.65 11.85 -9.95
C GLN A 99 4.17 11.98 -9.85
N HIS A 100 4.80 11.21 -8.96
CA HIS A 100 6.25 11.27 -8.77
C HIS A 100 7.03 10.70 -9.96
N TYR A 101 6.61 9.55 -10.50
CA TYR A 101 7.31 8.88 -11.60
C TYR A 101 6.87 9.34 -12.98
N GLY A 102 5.65 9.85 -13.13
CA GLY A 102 5.05 10.13 -14.43
C GLY A 102 4.76 8.86 -15.26
N GLU A 103 4.77 7.69 -14.62
CA GLU A 103 4.63 6.39 -15.29
C GLU A 103 3.22 5.83 -15.17
N GLU A 104 2.73 5.27 -16.27
CA GLU A 104 1.46 4.53 -16.33
C GLU A 104 1.47 3.29 -15.42
N ARG A 105 2.66 2.77 -15.08
CA ARG A 105 2.85 1.63 -14.18
C ARG A 105 2.10 1.79 -12.85
N TYR A 106 2.02 3.01 -12.30
CA TYR A 106 1.34 3.27 -11.02
C TYR A 106 -0.09 3.78 -11.18
N ARG A 107 -0.65 3.76 -12.39
CA ARG A 107 -2.01 4.28 -12.62
C ARG A 107 -3.02 3.50 -11.75
N PRO A 108 -3.80 4.20 -10.90
CA PRO A 108 -4.90 3.57 -10.19
C PRO A 108 -5.96 3.05 -11.17
N GLY A 109 -6.38 1.80 -10.98
CA GLY A 109 -7.47 1.18 -11.73
C GLY A 109 -8.81 1.90 -11.52
N SER A 110 -9.74 1.75 -12.47
CA SER A 110 -11.04 2.42 -12.39
C SER A 110 -11.87 1.86 -11.22
N LEU A 111 -11.82 0.55 -10.97
CA LEU A 111 -12.51 -0.05 -9.83
C LEU A 111 -11.96 0.43 -8.48
N LEU A 112 -10.65 0.68 -8.37
CA LEU A 112 -10.07 1.28 -7.15
C LEU A 112 -10.62 2.68 -6.89
N ARG A 113 -10.71 3.52 -7.94
CA ARG A 113 -11.30 4.86 -7.84
C ARG A 113 -12.77 4.78 -7.41
N GLN A 114 -13.53 3.85 -7.97
CA GLN A 114 -14.93 3.63 -7.59
C GLN A 114 -15.06 3.20 -6.12
N LYS A 115 -14.27 2.22 -5.67
CA LYS A 115 -14.29 1.77 -4.27
C LYS A 115 -13.91 2.87 -3.29
N ALA A 116 -12.88 3.66 -3.60
CA ALA A 116 -12.49 4.81 -2.79
C ALA A 116 -13.59 5.88 -2.71
N LEU A 117 -14.31 6.14 -3.81
CA LEU A 117 -15.43 7.08 -3.82
C LEU A 117 -16.62 6.59 -2.97
N VAL A 118 -16.93 5.29 -3.02
CA VAL A 118 -17.97 4.69 -2.17
C VAL A 118 -17.57 4.76 -0.70
N GLU A 119 -16.32 4.45 -0.38
CA GLU A 119 -15.78 4.56 0.99
C GLU A 119 -15.94 6.00 1.52
N GLN A 120 -15.58 7.02 0.73
CA GLN A 120 -15.74 8.43 1.12
C GLN A 120 -17.18 8.81 1.46
N ARG A 121 -18.17 8.25 0.75
CA ARG A 121 -19.59 8.53 1.00
C ARG A 121 -20.10 7.89 2.28
N ASN A 122 -19.53 6.76 2.66
CA ASN A 122 -19.95 6.04 3.87
C ASN A 122 -19.34 6.63 5.15
N GLU A 123 -18.30 7.46 5.02
CA GLU A 123 -17.66 8.18 6.13
C GLU A 123 -18.28 9.57 6.41
N GLN A 124 -19.25 10.01 5.59
CA GLN A 124 -20.00 11.27 5.73
C GLN A 124 -21.38 11.03 6.33
#